data_AF-A0A662SDF9-F1
#
_entry.id   AF-A0A662SDF9-F1
#
_cell.length_a   1.000
_cell.length_b   1.000
_cell.length_c   1.000
_cell.angle_alpha   90.00
_cell.angle_beta   90.00
_cell.angle_gamma   90.00
#
_symmetry.space_group_name_H-M   'P 1'
#
loop_
_entity.id
_entity.type
_entity.pdbx_description
1 polymer ?
#
loop_
_entity_poly.entity_id
_entity_poly.type
_entity_poly.pdbx_seq_one_letter_code
_entity_poly.pdbx_strand_id
1 'polypeptide(L)'
;MVAGCPPPILEKHGISLDKAAKLKNALNEGKWDVAFSNVTDEMMEAFSICGTPEECSEKIEKMFELGVTQFVMGSPIGPKVHKAIDTISKEIIPRFKS
;
A
#
# COMPACT_ATOMS: atom_id res chain seq x y z
N MET A 1 -5.19 -1.69 1.05
CA MET A 1 -4.75 -2.86 1.84
C MET A 1 -5.62 -4.08 1.56
N VAL A 2 -5.01 -5.26 1.41
CA VAL A 2 -5.72 -6.53 1.10
C VAL A 2 -6.81 -6.86 2.13
N ALA A 3 -6.52 -6.70 3.43
CA ALA A 3 -7.45 -7.06 4.50
C ALA A 3 -8.76 -6.24 4.56
N GLY A 4 -8.79 -5.07 3.92
CA GLY A 4 -9.96 -4.20 3.82
C GLY A 4 -10.66 -4.24 2.47
N CYS A 5 -10.17 -5.06 1.53
CA CYS A 5 -10.64 -5.06 0.16
C CYS A 5 -11.85 -6.00 -0.04
N PRO A 6 -12.88 -5.61 -0.81
CA PRO A 6 -13.99 -6.49 -1.16
C PRO A 6 -13.55 -7.72 -1.99
N PRO A 7 -14.18 -8.91 -1.81
CA PRO A 7 -13.82 -10.12 -2.55
C PRO A 7 -13.71 -9.98 -4.08
N PRO A 8 -14.64 -9.28 -4.78
CA PRO A 8 -14.57 -9.17 -6.24
C PRO A 8 -13.31 -8.44 -6.74
N ILE A 9 -12.78 -7.51 -5.95
CA ILE A 9 -11.56 -6.78 -6.30
C ILE A 9 -10.33 -7.66 -6.05
N LEU A 10 -10.32 -8.43 -4.96
CA LEU A 10 -9.24 -9.40 -4.70
C LEU A 10 -9.14 -10.44 -5.82
N GLU A 11 -10.28 -11.00 -6.24
CA GLU A 11 -10.35 -11.98 -7.34
C GLU A 11 -9.88 -11.38 -8.67
N LYS A 12 -10.26 -10.14 -8.97
CA LYS A 12 -9.78 -9.41 -10.16
C LYS A 12 -8.26 -9.28 -10.20
N HIS A 13 -7.61 -9.17 -9.03
CA HIS A 13 -6.16 -9.10 -8.89
C HIS A 13 -5.51 -10.48 -8.67
N GLY A 14 -6.25 -11.59 -8.83
CA GLY A 14 -5.73 -12.95 -8.67
C GLY A 14 -5.38 -13.32 -7.23
N ILE A 15 -5.86 -12.56 -6.24
CA ILE A 15 -5.58 -12.81 -4.83
C ILE A 15 -6.55 -13.84 -4.28
N SER A 16 -6.00 -14.91 -3.71
CA SER A 16 -6.76 -15.92 -2.98
C SER A 16 -7.50 -15.32 -1.78
N LEU A 17 -8.82 -15.52 -1.75
CA LEU A 17 -9.68 -15.09 -0.65
C LEU A 17 -9.28 -15.74 0.69
N ASP A 18 -8.86 -17.00 0.67
CA ASP A 18 -8.36 -17.70 1.85
C ASP A 18 -7.10 -17.05 2.43
N LYS A 19 -6.15 -16.66 1.57
CA LYS A 19 -4.94 -15.95 2.00
C LYS A 19 -5.29 -14.56 2.54
N ALA A 20 -6.17 -13.83 1.86
CA ALA A 20 -6.64 -12.53 2.32
C ALA A 20 -7.36 -12.61 3.68
N ALA A 21 -8.18 -13.65 3.90
CA ALA A 21 -8.86 -13.91 5.17
C ALA A 21 -7.87 -14.26 6.28
N LYS A 22 -6.88 -15.13 6.01
CA LYS A 22 -5.80 -15.45 6.97
C LYS A 22 -5.00 -14.22 7.37
N LEU A 23 -4.61 -13.39 6.39
CA LEU A 23 -3.92 -12.13 6.63
C LEU A 23 -4.77 -11.20 7.50
N LYS A 24 -6.06 -11.03 7.17
CA LYS A 24 -6.99 -10.19 7.94
C LYS A 24 -7.13 -10.67 9.39
N ASN A 25 -7.30 -11.96 9.62
CA ASN A 25 -7.42 -12.53 10.96
C ASN A 25 -6.13 -12.36 11.76
N ALA A 26 -4.97 -12.63 11.16
CA ALA A 26 -3.68 -12.42 11.80
C ALA A 26 -3.44 -10.96 12.21
N LEU A 27 -3.85 -9.99 11.38
CA LEU A 27 -3.80 -8.57 11.71
C LEU A 27 -4.72 -8.20 12.87
N ASN A 28 -5.98 -8.68 12.86
CA ASN A 28 -6.94 -8.42 13.92
C ASN A 28 -6.51 -8.99 15.28
N GLU A 29 -5.81 -10.12 15.26
CA GLU A 29 -5.28 -10.78 16.46
C GLU A 29 -3.90 -10.25 16.90
N GLY A 30 -3.30 -9.31 16.16
CA GLY A 30 -1.97 -8.78 16.44
C GLY A 30 -0.82 -9.78 16.21
N LYS A 31 -1.06 -10.84 15.43
CA LYS A 31 -0.06 -11.87 15.07
C LYS A 31 0.77 -11.42 13.88
N TRP A 32 1.65 -10.44 14.09
CA TRP A 32 2.42 -9.78 13.03
C TRP A 32 3.27 -10.75 12.20
N ASP A 33 3.95 -11.72 12.83
CA ASP A 33 4.78 -12.71 12.11
C ASP A 33 3.95 -13.56 11.13
N VAL A 34 2.75 -13.96 11.57
CA VAL A 34 1.81 -14.72 10.74
C VAL A 34 1.23 -13.84 9.64
N ALA A 35 0.91 -12.58 9.95
CA ALA A 35 0.45 -11.63 8.93
C ALA A 35 1.52 -11.43 7.84
N PHE A 36 2.75 -11.11 8.22
CA PHE A 36 3.83 -10.84 7.25
C PHE A 36 4.19 -12.05 6.39
N SER A 37 4.17 -13.26 6.96
CA SER A 37 4.40 -14.50 6.18
C SER A 37 3.30 -14.84 5.18
N ASN A 38 2.12 -14.22 5.28
CA ASN A 38 1.02 -14.40 4.32
C ASN A 38 0.94 -13.28 3.27
N VAL A 39 1.75 -12.21 3.40
CA VAL A 39 1.84 -11.15 2.38
C VAL A 39 2.67 -11.68 1.21
N THR A 40 2.14 -11.55 -0.01
CA THR A 40 2.85 -11.91 -1.24
C THR A 40 3.24 -10.66 -2.04
N ASP A 41 4.16 -10.80 -2.97
CA ASP A 41 4.59 -9.68 -3.82
C ASP A 41 3.43 -9.15 -4.67
N GLU A 42 2.53 -10.01 -5.12
CA GLU A 42 1.33 -9.60 -5.87
C GLU A 42 0.38 -8.77 -5.01
N MET A 43 0.26 -9.11 -3.72
CA MET A 43 -0.51 -8.31 -2.76
C MET A 43 0.11 -6.92 -2.56
N MET A 44 1.43 -6.84 -2.49
CA MET A 44 2.15 -5.58 -2.34
C MET A 44 2.00 -4.72 -3.59
N GLU A 45 2.20 -5.29 -4.77
CA GLU A 45 2.10 -4.55 -6.03
C GLU A 45 0.67 -4.05 -6.31
N ALA A 46 -0.35 -4.85 -5.99
CA ALA A 46 -1.73 -4.48 -6.26
C ALA A 46 -2.38 -3.57 -5.20
N PHE A 47 -1.95 -3.64 -3.93
CA PHE A 47 -2.65 -2.99 -2.81
C PHE A 47 -1.81 -2.02 -1.98
N SER A 48 -0.57 -1.73 -2.41
CA SER A 48 0.34 -0.80 -1.76
C SER A 48 1.09 0.07 -2.78
N ILE A 49 1.38 1.31 -2.38
CA ILE A 49 2.40 2.14 -3.02
C ILE A 49 3.58 2.13 -2.07
N CYS A 50 4.62 1.39 -2.41
CA CYS A 50 5.82 1.23 -1.60
C CYS A 50 7.04 1.03 -2.50
N GLY A 51 8.18 1.52 -2.07
CA GLY A 51 9.43 1.46 -2.81
C GLY A 51 10.28 2.69 -2.54
N THR A 52 11.13 3.03 -3.50
CA THR A 52 11.88 4.28 -3.55
C THR A 52 10.95 5.48 -3.75
N PRO A 53 11.40 6.71 -3.46
CA PRO A 53 10.64 7.92 -3.76
C PRO A 53 10.26 8.05 -5.24
N GLU A 54 11.13 7.60 -6.15
CA GLU A 54 10.89 7.59 -7.59
C GLU A 54 9.71 6.68 -7.95
N GLU A 55 9.76 5.41 -7.56
CA GLU A 55 8.70 4.42 -7.82
C GLU A 55 7.36 4.85 -7.21
N CYS A 56 7.39 5.38 -5.99
CA CYS A 56 6.19 5.92 -5.34
C CYS A 56 5.61 7.09 -6.14
N SER A 57 6.45 8.00 -6.64
CA SER A 57 6.01 9.16 -7.39
C SER A 57 5.38 8.77 -8.73
N GLU A 58 6.02 7.89 -9.49
CA GLU A 58 5.46 7.39 -10.76
C GLU A 58 4.10 6.71 -10.57
N LYS A 59 3.94 5.93 -9.50
CA LYS A 59 2.64 5.31 -9.17
C LYS A 59 1.59 6.36 -8.82
N ILE A 60 1.95 7.38 -8.04
CA ILE A 60 1.05 8.47 -7.66
C ILE A 60 0.66 9.33 -8.88
N GLU A 61 1.60 9.65 -9.78
CA GLU A 61 1.33 10.37 -11.04
C GLU A 61 0.27 9.64 -11.87
N LYS A 62 0.44 8.33 -12.07
CA LYS A 62 -0.56 7.50 -12.75
C LYS A 62 -1.93 7.54 -12.08
N MET A 63 -1.99 7.62 -10.74
CA MET A 63 -3.28 7.77 -10.05
C MET A 63 -3.92 9.14 -10.33
N PHE A 64 -3.15 10.22 -10.36
CA PHE A 64 -3.65 11.54 -10.72
C PHE A 64 -4.16 11.59 -12.17
N GLU A 65 -3.48 10.94 -13.11
CA GLU A 65 -3.94 10.81 -14.50
C GLU A 65 -5.29 10.08 -14.62
N LEU A 66 -5.55 9.14 -13.70
CA LEU A 66 -6.83 8.42 -13.59
C LEU A 66 -7.92 9.22 -12.88
N GLY A 67 -7.65 10.49 -12.53
CA GLY A 67 -8.62 11.41 -11.93
C GLY A 67 -8.69 11.35 -10.39
N VAL A 68 -7.75 10.65 -9.73
CA VAL A 68 -7.58 10.79 -8.28
C VAL A 68 -7.12 12.21 -7.99
N THR A 69 -7.66 12.85 -6.94
CA THR A 69 -7.29 14.23 -6.57
C THR A 69 -6.54 14.32 -5.25
N GLN A 70 -6.52 13.24 -4.49
CA GLN A 70 -5.89 13.17 -3.18
C GLN A 70 -5.38 11.76 -2.94
N PHE A 71 -4.15 11.67 -2.44
CA PHE A 71 -3.63 10.45 -1.83
C PHE A 71 -3.45 10.66 -0.32
N VAL A 72 -3.59 9.59 0.45
CA VAL A 72 -3.42 9.60 1.90
C VAL A 72 -2.35 8.56 2.25
N MET A 73 -1.37 8.98 3.02
CA MET A 73 -0.33 8.10 3.53
C MET A 73 -0.91 7.20 4.64
N GLY A 74 -1.16 5.93 4.29
CA GLY A 74 -1.64 4.93 5.23
C GLY A 74 -0.52 4.33 6.09
N SER A 75 -0.88 3.77 7.24
CA SER A 75 0.02 2.96 8.06
C SER A 75 0.64 1.81 7.24
N PRO A 76 1.94 1.50 7.38
CA PRO A 76 2.88 2.06 8.37
C PRO A 76 3.54 3.38 7.97
N ILE A 77 3.21 3.96 6.81
CA ILE A 77 3.87 5.13 6.16
C ILE A 77 5.31 4.81 5.72
N GLY A 78 6.10 4.20 6.59
CA GLY A 78 7.41 3.63 6.29
C GLY A 78 8.06 3.04 7.54
N PRO A 79 9.25 2.43 7.41
CA PRO A 79 9.93 1.74 8.52
C PRO A 79 10.24 2.64 9.71
N LYS A 80 10.45 3.93 9.45
CA LYS A 80 10.62 4.99 10.46
C LYS A 80 9.73 6.16 10.07
N VAL A 81 8.57 6.27 10.73
CA VAL A 81 7.50 7.23 10.38
C VAL A 81 8.04 8.64 10.13
N HIS A 82 8.86 9.19 11.03
CA HIS A 82 9.38 10.55 10.88
C HIS A 82 10.28 10.71 9.66
N LYS A 83 11.17 9.74 9.40
CA LYS A 83 12.02 9.74 8.20
C LYS A 83 11.21 9.58 6.92
N ALA A 84 10.19 8.72 6.94
CA ALA A 84 9.31 8.51 5.80
C ALA A 84 8.55 9.79 5.45
N ILE A 85 8.00 10.48 6.45
CA ILE A 85 7.34 11.79 6.27
C ILE A 85 8.33 12.82 5.69
N ASP A 86 9.56 12.88 6.20
CA ASP A 86 10.59 13.78 5.67
C ASP A 86 10.92 13.50 4.21
N THR A 87 11.11 12.23 3.85
CA THR A 87 11.35 11.78 2.47
C THR A 87 10.18 12.15 1.56
N ILE A 88 8.95 11.88 1.98
CA ILE A 88 7.75 12.20 1.20
C ILE A 88 7.64 13.72 0.99
N SER A 89 7.90 14.51 2.04
CA SER A 89 7.88 15.97 1.99
C SER A 89 8.92 16.56 1.03
N LYS A 90 10.13 15.99 1.01
CA LYS A 90 11.27 16.53 0.25
C LYS A 90 11.40 15.98 -1.17
N GLU A 91 10.95 14.76 -1.41
CA GLU A 91 11.28 14.02 -2.64
C GLU A 91 10.05 13.65 -3.48
N ILE A 92 8.86 13.56 -2.88
CA ILE A 92 7.62 13.15 -3.55
C ILE A 92 6.71 14.36 -3.77
N ILE A 93 6.27 15.02 -2.69
CA ILE A 93 5.33 16.15 -2.75
C ILE A 93 5.74 17.25 -3.74
N PRO A 94 7.02 17.66 -3.85
CA PRO A 94 7.42 18.70 -4.79
C PRO A 94 7.12 18.40 -6.27
N ARG A 95 7.00 17.12 -6.65
CA ARG A 95 6.65 16.73 -8.03
C ARG A 95 5.20 17.07 -8.40
N PHE A 96 4.35 17.24 -7.39
CA PHE A 96 2.91 17.48 -7.55
C PHE A 96 2.47 18.89 -7.15
N LYS A 97 3.42 19.74 -6.73
CA LYS A 97 3.16 21.14 -6.42
C LYS A 97 3.31 21.96 -7.70
N SER A 98 2.16 22.36 -8.24
CA SER A 98 2.05 23.43 -9.25
C SER A 98 2.21 24.81 -8.61
#